data_AF-A0A5C6YFU0-F1
#
_entry.id   AF-A0A5C6YFU0-F1
#
_cell.length_a   1.000
_cell.length_b   1.000
_cell.length_c   1.000
_cell.angle_alpha   90.00
_cell.angle_beta   90.00
_cell.angle_gamma   90.00
#
_symmetry.space_group_name_H-M   'P 1'
#
loop_
_entity.id
_entity.type
_entity.pdbx_description
1 polymer ?
#
loop_
_entity_poly.entity_id
_entity_poly.type
_entity_poly.pdbx_seq_one_letter_code
_entity_poly.pdbx_strand_id
1 'polypeptide(L)'
;MFFSAKGRQLKDTSEKGKRRRNKCFEFVFPVDFIMADQTLITLNSKEEWALIKEWHEANPDATERPELVFPVDVTLEDGTTQILMDRDELKGLKKSCKKGKDKRKCFKLILPVSFTMQDASVIEVNEKADFKLVREWKKANQAATVRLALNFLADIIYKDDTTATISNATEMQTAEDSCTD
;
A
#
# COMPACT_ATOMS: atom_id res chain seq x y z
N MET A 1 6.20 1.55 29.33
CA MET A 1 6.81 2.53 30.25
C MET A 1 8.01 1.87 30.90
N PHE A 2 9.15 2.55 31.00
CA PHE A 2 10.34 1.97 31.65
C PHE A 2 10.61 2.72 32.96
N PHE A 3 10.57 1.97 34.07
CA PHE A 3 10.92 2.43 35.40
C PHE A 3 12.32 1.91 35.74
N SER A 4 13.19 2.73 36.33
CA SER A 4 14.42 2.19 36.95
C SER A 4 14.05 1.37 38.19
N ALA A 5 15.01 0.60 38.74
CA ALA A 5 14.83 -0.14 40.00
C ALA A 5 14.41 0.73 41.21
N LYS A 6 14.41 2.07 41.07
CA LYS A 6 13.94 3.05 42.06
C LYS A 6 12.67 3.80 41.62
N GLY A 7 11.91 3.29 40.66
CA GLY A 7 10.62 3.86 40.25
C GLY A 7 10.69 5.19 39.50
N ARG A 8 11.89 5.65 39.09
CA ARG A 8 12.03 6.91 38.34
C ARG A 8 11.62 6.68 36.88
N GLN A 9 10.65 7.47 36.41
CA GLN A 9 10.28 7.51 35.00
C GLN A 9 11.45 8.04 34.18
N LEU A 10 12.05 7.19 33.34
CA LEU A 10 13.13 7.59 32.45
C LEU A 10 12.54 8.37 31.28
N LYS A 11 12.88 9.66 31.18
CA LYS A 11 12.59 10.44 29.97
C LYS A 11 13.47 9.89 28.85
N ASP A 12 12.84 9.29 27.85
CA ASP A 12 13.56 8.78 26.68
C ASP A 12 13.98 9.95 25.78
N THR A 13 15.20 10.43 26.01
CA THR A 13 15.85 11.51 25.26
C THR A 13 16.61 10.98 24.04
N SER A 14 16.55 9.67 23.75
CA SER A 14 17.27 9.09 22.62
C SER A 14 16.66 9.52 21.29
N GLU A 15 17.35 10.41 20.58
CA GLU A 15 17.01 10.76 19.19
C GLU A 15 16.96 9.51 18.29
N LYS A 16 17.88 8.56 18.47
CA LYS A 16 17.90 7.29 17.73
C LYS A 16 16.66 6.44 18.02
N GLY A 17 16.18 6.43 19.26
CA GLY A 17 14.93 5.75 19.66
C GLY A 17 13.68 6.46 19.12
N LYS A 18 13.67 7.80 19.05
CA LYS A 18 12.58 8.58 18.44
C LYS A 18 12.51 8.35 16.92
N ARG A 19 13.64 8.41 16.20
CA ARG A 19 13.70 8.14 14.75
C ARG A 19 13.25 6.72 14.38
N ARG A 20 13.52 5.72 15.23
CA ARG A 20 13.02 4.34 15.05
C ARG A 20 11.52 4.18 15.32
N ARG A 21 10.90 5.11 16.04
CA ARG A 21 9.48 5.09 16.42
C ARG A 21 8.59 5.97 15.56
N ASN A 22 9.15 6.89 14.76
CA ASN A 22 8.36 7.69 13.84
C ASN A 22 7.79 6.77 12.75
N LYS A 23 6.48 6.58 12.80
CA LYS A 23 5.74 5.77 11.86
C LYS A 23 5.51 6.59 10.60
N CYS A 24 6.34 6.34 9.61
CA CYS A 24 6.30 7.00 8.30
C CYS A 24 4.95 7.02 7.60
N PHE A 25 4.26 5.90 7.73
CA PHE A 25 2.91 5.69 7.24
C PHE A 25 2.29 4.58 8.10
N GLU A 26 0.98 4.56 8.15
CA GLU A 26 0.18 3.49 8.74
C GLU A 26 -0.80 2.96 7.70
N PHE A 27 -1.01 1.64 7.68
CA PHE A 27 -2.07 1.07 6.86
C PHE A 27 -3.44 1.45 7.41
N VAL A 28 -4.36 1.76 6.52
CA VAL A 28 -5.78 1.88 6.81
C VAL A 28 -6.38 0.49 6.66
N PHE A 29 -7.09 0.05 7.69
CA PHE A 29 -7.73 -1.26 7.73
C PHE A 29 -9.10 -1.22 7.04
N PRO A 30 -9.57 -2.34 6.47
CA PRO A 30 -8.96 -3.67 6.49
C PRO A 30 -7.84 -3.87 5.46
N VAL A 31 -6.90 -4.76 5.79
CA VAL A 31 -5.74 -5.14 4.97
C VAL A 31 -5.72 -6.65 4.76
N ASP A 32 -5.55 -7.09 3.53
CA ASP A 32 -5.65 -8.49 3.15
C ASP A 32 -4.28 -9.09 2.76
N PHE A 33 -4.02 -10.29 3.25
CA PHE A 33 -2.79 -11.04 3.00
C PHE A 33 -3.08 -12.41 2.41
N ILE A 34 -2.28 -12.83 1.44
CA ILE A 34 -2.26 -14.18 0.87
C ILE A 34 -1.05 -14.89 1.43
N MET A 35 -1.27 -16.01 2.11
CA MET A 35 -0.22 -16.84 2.69
C MET A 35 0.37 -17.79 1.63
N ALA A 36 1.45 -18.51 1.97
CA ALA A 36 2.14 -19.38 1.00
C ALA A 36 1.28 -20.56 0.50
N ASP A 37 0.29 -20.97 1.29
CA ASP A 37 -0.72 -21.99 0.95
C ASP A 37 -1.92 -21.42 0.19
N GLN A 38 -1.87 -20.16 -0.23
CA GLN A 38 -2.99 -19.39 -0.82
C GLN A 38 -4.15 -19.10 0.15
N THR A 39 -3.96 -19.28 1.46
CA THR A 39 -4.96 -18.87 2.45
C THR A 39 -5.04 -17.35 2.50
N LEU A 40 -6.26 -16.80 2.47
CA LEU A 40 -6.51 -15.37 2.60
C LEU A 40 -6.76 -15.01 4.08
N ILE A 41 -5.95 -14.12 4.63
CA ILE A 41 -6.11 -13.56 5.98
C ILE A 41 -6.42 -12.07 5.87
N THR A 42 -7.60 -11.66 6.34
CA THR A 42 -7.99 -10.24 6.46
C THR A 42 -7.67 -9.76 7.87
N LEU A 43 -6.85 -8.72 7.98
CA LEU A 43 -6.66 -7.99 9.23
C LEU A 43 -7.61 -6.80 9.25
N ASN A 44 -8.41 -6.67 10.31
CA ASN A 44 -9.29 -5.51 10.54
C ASN A 44 -8.68 -4.51 11.52
N SER A 45 -7.63 -4.92 12.25
CA SER A 45 -6.95 -4.09 13.24
C SER A 45 -5.46 -4.42 13.35
N LYS A 46 -4.72 -3.55 14.05
CA LYS A 46 -3.29 -3.79 14.34
C LYS A 46 -3.06 -4.95 15.33
N GLU A 47 -4.08 -5.36 16.07
CA GLU A 47 -3.95 -6.44 17.06
C GLU A 47 -4.01 -7.81 16.38
N GLU A 48 -4.71 -7.90 15.25
CA GLU A 48 -4.85 -9.11 14.44
C GLU A 48 -3.56 -9.54 13.72
N TRP A 49 -2.45 -8.79 13.85
CA TRP A 49 -1.13 -9.27 13.42
C TRP A 49 -0.74 -10.61 14.07
N ALA A 50 -1.34 -10.96 15.21
CA ALA A 50 -1.22 -12.27 15.84
C ALA A 50 -1.69 -13.42 14.91
N LEU A 51 -2.72 -13.21 14.08
CA LEU A 51 -3.25 -14.24 13.17
C LEU A 51 -2.21 -14.72 12.16
N ILE A 52 -1.41 -13.78 11.61
CA ILE A 52 -0.31 -14.11 10.69
C ILE A 52 0.79 -14.89 11.42
N LYS A 53 1.08 -14.55 12.67
CA LYS A 53 2.07 -15.24 13.49
C LYS A 53 1.61 -16.67 13.82
N GLU A 54 0.36 -16.83 14.22
CA GLU A 54 -0.26 -18.13 14.51
C GLU A 54 -0.25 -19.04 13.28
N TRP A 55 -0.54 -18.50 12.09
CA TRP A 55 -0.45 -19.28 10.85
C TRP A 55 0.98 -19.78 10.58
N HIS A 56 2.01 -18.94 10.80
CA HIS A 56 3.41 -19.39 10.66
C HIS A 56 3.83 -20.41 11.72
N GLU A 57 3.29 -20.33 12.94
CA GLU A 57 3.54 -21.33 13.99
C GLU A 57 2.90 -22.68 13.64
N ALA A 58 1.74 -22.67 12.98
CA ALA A 58 1.09 -23.86 12.46
C ALA A 58 1.75 -24.41 11.18
N ASN A 59 2.49 -23.58 10.43
CA ASN A 59 3.13 -23.91 9.16
C ASN A 59 4.66 -23.67 9.23
N PRO A 60 5.41 -24.49 9.98
CA PRO A 60 6.84 -24.27 10.21
C PRO A 60 7.68 -24.39 8.93
N ASP A 61 7.20 -25.14 7.93
CA ASP A 61 7.88 -25.30 6.63
C ASP A 61 7.69 -24.06 5.73
N ALA A 62 6.71 -23.21 6.02
CA ALA A 62 6.43 -21.99 5.26
C ALA A 62 7.37 -20.86 5.69
N THR A 63 8.49 -20.74 4.97
CA THR A 63 9.49 -19.66 5.16
C THR A 63 9.19 -18.40 4.34
N GLU A 64 8.25 -18.50 3.40
CA GLU A 64 7.86 -17.40 2.52
C GLU A 64 7.08 -16.33 3.26
N ARG A 65 7.18 -15.08 2.79
CA ARG A 65 6.45 -13.97 3.39
C ARG A 65 5.04 -13.90 2.79
N PRO A 66 4.02 -13.56 3.59
CA PRO A 66 2.70 -13.32 3.06
C PRO A 66 2.71 -12.18 2.04
N GLU A 67 1.96 -12.37 0.96
CA GLU A 67 1.76 -11.38 -0.08
C GLU A 67 0.62 -10.44 0.31
N LEU A 68 0.78 -9.16 0.00
CA LEU A 68 -0.23 -8.15 0.31
C LEU A 68 -1.17 -7.97 -0.89
N VAL A 69 -2.48 -8.00 -0.67
CA VAL A 69 -3.48 -7.79 -1.73
C VAL A 69 -3.68 -6.30 -1.99
N PHE A 70 -3.26 -5.84 -3.16
CA PHE A 70 -3.45 -4.46 -3.61
C PHE A 70 -4.77 -4.29 -4.38
N PRO A 71 -5.45 -3.14 -4.29
CA PRO A 71 -4.98 -1.87 -3.71
C PRO A 71 -5.14 -1.78 -2.19
N VAL A 72 -4.20 -1.07 -1.54
CA VAL A 72 -4.20 -0.82 -0.09
C VAL A 72 -4.10 0.65 0.24
N ASP A 73 -4.78 1.08 1.30
CA ASP A 73 -4.79 2.46 1.73
C ASP A 73 -3.74 2.69 2.83
N VAL A 74 -2.99 3.78 2.70
CA VAL A 74 -2.01 4.19 3.72
C VAL A 74 -2.21 5.66 4.08
N THR A 75 -2.11 5.94 5.37
CA THR A 75 -2.09 7.30 5.91
C THR A 75 -0.64 7.67 6.21
N LEU A 76 -0.17 8.79 5.67
CA LEU A 76 1.17 9.33 5.89
C LEU A 76 1.26 10.08 7.23
N GLU A 77 2.48 10.40 7.66
CA GLU A 77 2.72 11.23 8.86
C GLU A 77 2.06 12.61 8.80
N ASP A 78 1.83 13.17 7.61
CA ASP A 78 1.16 14.45 7.42
C ASP A 78 -0.38 14.36 7.48
N GLY A 79 -0.92 13.16 7.75
CA GLY A 79 -2.35 12.90 7.82
C GLY A 79 -3.00 12.67 6.45
N THR A 80 -2.25 12.76 5.35
CA THR A 80 -2.80 12.49 4.01
C THR A 80 -2.94 10.99 3.76
N THR A 81 -4.09 10.59 3.21
CA THR A 81 -4.32 9.21 2.78
C THR A 81 -4.03 9.07 1.28
N GLN A 82 -3.29 8.03 0.92
CA GLN A 82 -3.04 7.65 -0.47
C GLN A 82 -3.28 6.15 -0.65
N ILE A 83 -3.79 5.79 -1.82
CA ILE A 83 -4.07 4.41 -2.22
C ILE A 83 -2.83 3.89 -2.92
N LEU A 84 -2.29 2.75 -2.53
CA LEU A 84 -1.21 2.06 -3.22
C LEU A 84 -1.81 0.98 -4.12
N MET A 85 -1.48 1.01 -5.41
CA MET A 85 -1.99 0.10 -6.45
C MET A 85 -1.17 -1.17 -6.58
N ASP A 86 0.10 -1.13 -6.20
CA ASP A 86 1.00 -2.27 -6.29
C ASP A 86 2.15 -2.25 -5.27
N ARG A 87 2.96 -3.32 -5.34
CA ARG A 87 4.11 -3.54 -4.48
C ARG A 87 5.25 -2.56 -4.75
N ASP A 88 5.39 -2.07 -5.98
CA ASP A 88 6.47 -1.14 -6.35
C ASP A 88 6.22 0.24 -5.76
N GLU A 89 4.97 0.70 -5.74
CA GLU A 89 4.57 1.92 -5.04
C GLU A 89 4.82 1.80 -3.52
N LEU A 90 4.50 0.66 -2.91
CA LEU A 90 4.81 0.41 -1.50
C LEU A 90 6.32 0.41 -1.24
N LYS A 91 7.11 -0.15 -2.16
CA LYS A 91 8.59 -0.14 -2.09
C LYS A 91 9.14 1.28 -2.23
N GLY A 92 8.57 2.08 -3.13
CA GLY A 92 8.86 3.50 -3.30
C GLY A 92 8.61 4.28 -2.01
N LEU A 93 7.41 4.13 -1.42
CA LEU A 93 7.04 4.76 -0.15
C LEU A 93 8.01 4.38 0.98
N LYS A 94 8.34 3.09 1.12
CA LYS A 94 9.33 2.61 2.12
C LYS A 94 10.73 3.19 1.88
N LYS A 95 11.13 3.40 0.64
CA LYS A 95 12.44 3.99 0.28
C LYS A 95 12.47 5.48 0.62
N SER A 96 11.42 6.23 0.26
CA SER A 96 11.28 7.65 0.62
C SER A 96 11.30 7.86 2.12
N CYS A 97 10.60 6.97 2.84
CA CYS A 97 10.60 6.96 4.29
C CYS A 97 12.00 6.88 4.90
N LYS A 98 12.81 5.91 4.44
CA LYS A 98 14.17 5.69 4.97
C LYS A 98 15.12 6.85 4.66
N LYS A 99 14.92 7.51 3.51
CA LYS A 99 15.77 8.63 3.06
C LYS A 99 15.33 9.98 3.63
N GLY A 100 14.21 10.04 4.36
CA GLY A 100 13.63 11.32 4.78
C GLY A 100 13.22 12.21 3.60
N LYS A 101 13.00 11.62 2.43
CA LYS A 101 12.46 12.31 1.25
C LYS A 101 10.94 12.47 1.41
N ASP A 102 10.35 13.27 0.54
CA ASP A 102 8.90 13.35 0.44
C ASP A 102 8.29 11.96 0.19
N LYS A 103 7.23 11.67 0.94
CA LYS A 103 6.56 10.38 1.04
C LYS A 103 5.31 10.33 0.15
N ARG A 104 4.83 11.50 -0.29
CA ARG A 104 3.67 11.60 -1.17
C ARG A 104 3.96 10.92 -2.49
N LYS A 105 2.93 10.29 -3.05
CA LYS A 105 2.99 9.86 -4.45
C LYS A 105 3.32 11.04 -5.35
N CYS A 106 4.05 10.73 -6.41
CA CYS A 106 4.39 11.72 -7.42
C CYS A 106 3.16 12.14 -8.24
N PHE A 107 2.30 11.20 -8.59
CA PHE A 107 1.00 11.49 -9.18
C PHE A 107 -0.09 10.60 -8.56
N LYS A 108 -1.34 11.03 -8.70
CA LYS A 108 -2.55 10.30 -8.32
C LYS A 108 -3.47 10.24 -9.52
N LEU A 109 -4.22 9.15 -9.64
CA LEU A 109 -5.30 9.05 -10.62
C LEU A 109 -6.45 9.98 -10.19
N ILE A 110 -6.95 10.78 -11.12
CA ILE A 110 -8.22 11.50 -10.99
C ILE A 110 -9.32 10.51 -11.35
N LEU A 111 -10.32 10.41 -10.48
CA LEU A 111 -11.48 9.54 -10.72
C LEU A 111 -12.49 10.28 -11.63
N PRO A 112 -13.21 9.56 -12.50
CA PRO A 112 -13.33 8.11 -12.60
C PRO A 112 -12.21 7.44 -13.41
N VAL A 113 -11.87 6.20 -13.06
CA VAL A 113 -10.96 5.35 -13.84
C VAL A 113 -11.57 3.97 -14.05
N SER A 114 -11.22 3.30 -15.15
CA SER A 114 -11.62 1.91 -15.39
C SER A 114 -10.41 1.01 -15.55
N PHE A 115 -10.50 -0.20 -15.01
CA PHE A 115 -9.46 -1.22 -15.09
C PHE A 115 -9.99 -2.43 -15.84
N THR A 116 -9.22 -2.90 -16.81
CA THR A 116 -9.42 -4.19 -17.45
C THR A 116 -8.63 -5.26 -16.71
N MET A 117 -9.33 -6.31 -16.29
CA MET A 117 -8.80 -7.45 -15.58
C MET A 117 -8.32 -8.54 -16.54
N GLN A 118 -7.64 -9.57 -16.01
CA GLN A 118 -7.12 -10.68 -16.80
C GLN A 118 -8.22 -11.54 -17.44
N ASP A 119 -9.40 -11.61 -16.83
CA ASP A 119 -10.60 -12.28 -17.34
C ASP A 119 -11.40 -11.41 -18.35
N ALA A 120 -10.81 -10.29 -18.79
CA ALA A 120 -11.45 -9.25 -19.61
C ALA A 120 -12.65 -8.55 -18.94
N SER A 121 -12.87 -8.75 -17.64
CA SER A 121 -13.85 -7.95 -16.90
C SER A 121 -13.35 -6.52 -16.73
N VAL A 122 -14.27 -5.56 -16.80
CA VAL A 122 -13.98 -4.14 -16.61
C VAL A 122 -14.56 -3.71 -15.28
N ILE A 123 -13.71 -3.17 -14.40
CA ILE A 123 -14.12 -2.57 -13.13
C ILE A 123 -13.99 -1.06 -13.26
N GLU A 124 -15.11 -0.36 -13.11
CA GLU A 124 -15.16 1.09 -13.04
C GLU A 124 -15.04 1.54 -11.58
N VAL A 125 -14.14 2.50 -11.34
CA VAL A 125 -13.86 3.08 -10.05
C VAL A 125 -14.21 4.57 -10.15
N ASN A 126 -15.39 4.93 -9.66
CA ASN A 126 -15.89 6.31 -9.66
C ASN A 126 -15.45 7.05 -8.40
N GLU A 127 -15.35 6.31 -7.28
CA GLU A 127 -14.98 6.83 -5.98
C GLU A 127 -13.82 6.05 -5.37
N LYS A 128 -13.12 6.64 -4.39
CA LYS A 128 -12.04 5.94 -3.68
C LYS A 128 -12.53 4.66 -2.98
N ALA A 129 -13.79 4.61 -2.59
CA ALA A 129 -14.40 3.43 -1.99
C ALA A 129 -14.52 2.26 -2.97
N ASP A 130 -14.64 2.53 -4.28
CA ASP A 130 -14.84 1.51 -5.32
C ASP A 130 -13.58 0.68 -5.57
N PHE A 131 -12.41 1.11 -5.11
CA PHE A 131 -11.21 0.26 -5.09
C PHE A 131 -11.40 -1.02 -4.27
N LYS A 132 -12.42 -1.09 -3.42
CA LYS A 132 -12.86 -2.34 -2.77
C LYS A 132 -13.27 -3.39 -3.79
N LEU A 133 -13.92 -3.02 -4.90
CA LEU A 133 -14.34 -3.94 -5.97
C LEU A 133 -13.12 -4.61 -6.62
N VAL A 134 -12.08 -3.82 -6.87
CA VAL A 134 -10.80 -4.33 -7.39
C VAL A 134 -10.18 -5.33 -6.42
N ARG A 135 -10.23 -5.02 -5.11
CA ARG A 135 -9.71 -5.92 -4.07
C ARG A 135 -10.50 -7.22 -4.00
N GLU A 136 -11.82 -7.14 -4.05
CA GLU A 136 -12.71 -8.31 -4.05
C GLU A 136 -12.48 -9.20 -5.27
N TRP A 137 -12.29 -8.62 -6.45
CA TRP A 137 -11.95 -9.38 -7.65
C TRP A 137 -10.62 -10.14 -7.49
N LYS A 138 -9.58 -9.51 -6.93
CA LYS A 138 -8.31 -10.21 -6.66
C LYS A 138 -8.43 -11.32 -5.61
N LYS A 139 -9.30 -11.17 -4.62
CA LYS A 139 -9.58 -12.22 -3.63
C LYS A 139 -10.22 -13.44 -4.27
N ALA A 140 -11.12 -13.23 -5.22
CA ALA A 140 -11.75 -14.30 -5.99
C ALA A 140 -10.79 -14.92 -7.02
N ASN A 141 -9.86 -14.13 -7.56
CA ASN A 141 -8.93 -14.53 -8.61
C ASN A 141 -7.47 -14.56 -8.14
N GLN A 142 -7.17 -15.36 -7.12
CA GLN A 142 -5.81 -15.43 -6.53
C GLN A 142 -4.76 -15.99 -7.50
N ALA A 143 -5.19 -16.78 -8.50
CA ALA A 143 -4.32 -17.25 -9.58
C ALA A 143 -3.92 -16.14 -10.56
N ALA A 144 -4.58 -14.98 -10.53
CA ALA A 144 -4.25 -13.83 -11.37
C ALA A 144 -2.99 -13.14 -10.83
N THR A 145 -1.86 -13.47 -11.44
CA THR A 145 -0.56 -12.85 -11.15
C THR A 145 -0.33 -11.55 -11.93
N VAL A 146 -1.24 -11.20 -12.85
CA VAL A 146 -1.09 -10.09 -13.79
C VAL A 146 -1.50 -8.76 -13.17
N ARG A 147 -0.73 -7.70 -13.48
CA ARG A 147 -1.04 -6.32 -13.07
C ARG A 147 -2.36 -5.87 -13.69
N LEU A 148 -3.12 -5.07 -12.94
CA LEU A 148 -4.30 -4.39 -13.44
C LEU A 148 -3.93 -3.55 -14.68
N ALA A 149 -4.65 -3.74 -15.78
CA ALA A 149 -4.50 -2.89 -16.95
C ALA A 149 -5.42 -1.69 -16.80
N LEU A 150 -4.86 -0.50 -16.58
CA LEU A 150 -5.63 0.74 -16.62
C LEU A 150 -6.12 0.98 -18.05
N ASN A 151 -7.42 1.24 -18.22
CA ASN A 151 -7.94 1.69 -19.50
C ASN A 151 -7.53 3.14 -19.73
N PHE A 152 -7.00 3.40 -20.93
CA PHE A 152 -6.49 4.71 -21.29
C PHE A 152 -7.61 5.69 -21.66
N LEU A 153 -7.34 7.00 -21.51
CA LEU A 153 -8.27 8.09 -21.15
C LEU A 153 -8.46 8.24 -19.63
N ALA A 154 -7.37 8.17 -18.88
CA ALA A 154 -7.36 8.46 -17.45
C ALA A 154 -6.61 9.77 -17.18
N ASP A 155 -7.17 10.63 -16.34
CA ASP A 155 -6.49 11.85 -15.92
C ASP A 155 -5.63 11.57 -14.68
N ILE A 156 -4.44 12.16 -14.64
CA ILE A 156 -3.54 12.13 -13.49
C ILE A 156 -3.33 13.54 -12.97
N ILE A 157 -3.20 13.67 -11.65
CA ILE A 157 -2.75 14.89 -10.98
C ILE A 157 -1.40 14.63 -10.36
N TYR A 158 -0.41 15.43 -10.75
CA TYR A 158 0.92 15.42 -10.17
C TYR A 158 0.92 16.10 -8.81
N LYS A 159 2.02 15.93 -8.09
CA LYS A 159 2.24 16.50 -6.76
C LYS A 159 2.29 18.03 -6.76
N ASP A 160 2.62 18.65 -7.88
CA ASP A 160 2.62 20.10 -8.09
C ASP A 160 1.23 20.65 -8.51
N ASP A 161 0.19 19.83 -8.37
CA ASP A 161 -1.19 20.10 -8.76
C ASP A 161 -1.40 20.27 -10.28
N THR A 162 -0.40 19.96 -11.10
CA THR A 162 -0.59 19.91 -12.56
C THR A 162 -1.35 18.64 -12.95
N THR A 163 -2.15 18.72 -14.01
CA THR A 163 -2.95 17.59 -14.50
C THR A 163 -2.51 17.19 -15.90
N ALA A 164 -2.47 15.89 -16.18
CA ALA A 164 -2.23 15.36 -17.52
C ALA A 164 -3.23 14.25 -17.83
N THR A 165 -3.69 14.20 -19.08
CA THR A 165 -4.52 13.11 -19.59
C THR A 165 -3.60 12.04 -20.18
N ILE A 166 -3.72 10.81 -19.67
CA ILE A 166 -2.93 9.66 -20.11
C ILE A 166 -3.76 8.85 -21.11
N SER A 167 -3.33 8.90 -22.37
CA SER A 167 -3.96 8.25 -23.52
C SER A 167 -3.31 6.92 -23.89
N ASN A 168 -2.12 6.60 -23.36
CA ASN A 168 -1.39 5.38 -23.67
C ASN A 168 -0.41 4.97 -22.56
N ALA A 169 0.11 3.73 -22.67
CA ALA A 169 1.05 3.16 -21.70
C ALA A 169 2.38 3.92 -21.65
N THR A 170 2.81 4.51 -22.77
CA THR A 170 4.06 5.28 -22.84
C THR A 170 3.99 6.58 -22.04
N GLU A 171 2.85 7.28 -22.07
CA GLU A 171 2.61 8.49 -21.29
C GLU A 171 2.61 8.17 -19.79
N MET A 172 2.03 7.03 -19.39
CA MET A 172 2.10 6.55 -18.00
C MET A 172 3.56 6.31 -17.57
N GLN A 173 4.36 5.65 -18.41
CA GLN A 173 5.78 5.41 -18.12
C GLN A 173 6.56 6.73 -18.02
N THR A 174 6.33 7.68 -18.91
CA THR A 174 6.99 8.99 -18.83
C THR A 174 6.59 9.75 -17.57
N ALA A 175 5.32 9.62 -17.14
CA ALA A 175 4.87 10.19 -15.88
C ALA A 175 5.60 9.53 -14.70
N GLU A 176 5.73 8.20 -14.68
CA GLU A 176 6.52 7.48 -13.67
C GLU A 176 8.00 7.88 -13.67
N ASP A 177 8.62 8.00 -14.85
CA ASP A 177 10.03 8.34 -14.97
C ASP A 177 10.32 9.77 -14.48
N SER A 178 9.42 10.72 -14.76
CA SER A 178 9.51 12.11 -14.26
C SER A 178 9.56 12.20 -12.73
N CYS A 179 9.10 11.17 -12.03
CA CYS A 179 9.08 11.08 -10.58
C CYS A 179 10.37 10.54 -9.96
N THR A 180 11.31 10.08 -10.79
CA THR A 180 12.48 9.31 -10.34
C THR A 180 13.75 10.15 -10.14
N ASP A 181 13.69 11.46 -10.47
CA ASP A 181 14.78 12.43 -10.30
C ASP A 181 15.02 12.88 -8.83
#